data_AF-A0A832GY52-F1
#
_entry.id   AF-A0A832GY52-F1
#
_cell.length_a   1.000
_cell.length_b   1.000
_cell.length_c   1.000
_cell.angle_alpha   90.00
_cell.angle_beta   90.00
_cell.angle_gamma   90.00
#
_symmetry.space_group_name_H-M   'P 1'
#
loop_
_entity.id
_entity.type
_entity.pdbx_description
1 polymer ?
#
loop_
_entity_poly.entity_id
_entity_poly.type
_entity_poly.pdbx_seq_one_letter_code
_entity_poly.pdbx_strand_id
1 'polypeptide(L)'
;MGVKRPLVLALVVALALSPLLAGAQQQQEAVVRSAIEAALRSFNYTRVLELAERFASLGSRAPGYPGYERALELIVSEVRELGLKYTVQ
;
A
#
# COMPACT_ATOMS: atom_id res chain seq x y z
N MET A 1 -14.41 46.61 -23.98
CA MET A 1 -14.72 45.21 -24.33
C MET A 1 -13.46 44.32 -24.42
N GLY A 2 -12.54 44.39 -23.45
CA GLY A 2 -11.22 43.72 -23.56
C GLY A 2 -11.02 42.43 -22.73
N VAL A 3 -11.87 42.17 -21.73
CA VAL A 3 -11.57 41.15 -20.69
C VAL A 3 -12.07 39.74 -21.06
N LYS A 4 -13.01 39.63 -22.01
CA LYS A 4 -13.66 38.34 -22.35
C LYS A 4 -12.81 37.42 -23.23
N ARG A 5 -11.93 37.99 -24.08
CA ARG A 5 -11.07 37.23 -25.00
C ARG A 5 -10.02 36.36 -24.30
N PRO A 6 -9.24 36.85 -23.31
CA PRO A 6 -8.28 35.99 -22.61
C PRO A 6 -8.97 34.89 -21.79
N LEU A 7 -10.18 35.17 -21.26
CA LEU A 7 -10.96 34.19 -20.49
C LEU A 7 -11.49 33.04 -21.36
N VAL A 8 -11.95 33.36 -22.58
CA VAL A 8 -12.38 32.35 -23.56
C VAL A 8 -11.19 31.51 -24.03
N LEU A 9 -10.03 32.13 -24.27
CA LEU A 9 -8.80 31.40 -24.63
C LEU A 9 -8.34 30.45 -23.51
N ALA A 10 -8.35 30.90 -22.25
CA ALA A 10 -8.00 30.06 -21.11
C ALA A 10 -8.96 28.86 -20.96
N LEU A 11 -10.27 29.08 -21.19
CA LEU A 11 -11.27 28.01 -21.15
C LEU A 11 -11.04 26.97 -22.26
N VAL A 12 -10.72 27.41 -23.48
CA VAL A 12 -10.43 26.51 -24.61
C VAL A 12 -9.17 25.69 -24.35
N VAL A 13 -8.13 26.30 -23.80
CA VAL A 13 -6.89 25.58 -23.42
C VAL A 13 -7.16 24.58 -22.29
N ALA A 14 -7.95 24.95 -21.28
CA ALA A 14 -8.32 24.04 -20.21
C ALA A 14 -9.16 22.84 -20.72
N LEU A 15 -10.10 23.08 -21.63
CA LEU A 15 -10.88 22.01 -22.27
C LEU A 15 -10.02 21.12 -23.18
N ALA A 16 -9.05 21.69 -23.90
CA ALA A 16 -8.15 20.92 -24.76
C ALA A 16 -7.17 20.03 -23.96
N LEU A 17 -6.82 20.44 -22.74
CA LEU A 17 -5.94 19.67 -21.83
C LEU A 17 -6.71 18.67 -20.95
N SER A 18 -8.03 18.80 -20.84
CA SER A 18 -8.88 17.89 -20.05
C SER A 18 -8.76 16.39 -20.42
N PRO A 19 -8.61 15.98 -21.70
CA PRO A 19 -8.48 14.57 -22.06
C PRO A 19 -7.15 13.96 -21.62
N LEU A 20 -6.08 14.77 -21.62
CA LEU A 20 -4.74 14.36 -21.18
C LEU A 20 -4.71 14.13 -19.66
N LEU A 21 -5.38 15.00 -18.90
CA LEU A 21 -5.52 14.86 -17.44
C LEU A 21 -6.40 13.65 -17.07
N ALA A 22 -7.49 13.42 -17.80
CA ALA A 22 -8.33 12.24 -17.62
C ALA A 22 -7.56 10.94 -17.94
N GLY A 23 -6.79 10.95 -19.04
CA GLY A 23 -5.92 9.83 -19.43
C GLY A 23 -4.86 9.53 -18.37
N ALA A 24 -4.19 10.55 -17.83
CA ALA A 24 -3.20 10.38 -16.76
C ALA A 24 -3.80 9.80 -15.47
N GLN A 25 -4.99 10.25 -15.07
CA GLN A 25 -5.69 9.70 -13.91
C GLN A 25 -6.08 8.23 -14.11
N GLN A 26 -6.58 7.89 -15.29
CA GLN A 26 -6.96 6.52 -15.64
C GLN A 26 -5.75 5.58 -15.75
N GLN A 27 -4.60 6.10 -16.21
CA GLN A 27 -3.34 5.37 -16.23
C GLN A 27 -2.82 5.10 -14.82
N GLN A 28 -2.91 6.09 -13.93
CA GLN A 28 -2.56 5.92 -12.51
C GLN A 28 -3.42 4.85 -11.84
N GLU A 29 -4.73 4.89 -12.09
CA GLU A 29 -5.66 3.90 -11.55
C GLU A 29 -5.38 2.47 -12.08
N ALA A 30 -5.03 2.35 -13.37
CA ALA A 30 -4.62 1.08 -13.96
C ALA A 30 -3.30 0.54 -13.37
N VAL A 31 -2.33 1.41 -13.09
CA VAL A 31 -1.07 1.03 -12.42
C VAL A 31 -1.34 0.54 -11.00
N VAL A 32 -2.18 1.26 -10.24
CA VAL A 32 -2.56 0.85 -8.88
C VAL A 32 -3.31 -0.48 -8.89
N ARG A 33 -4.29 -0.66 -9.80
CA ARG A 33 -5.00 -1.94 -9.97
C ARG A 33 -4.07 -3.09 -10.30
N SER A 34 -3.15 -2.90 -11.23
CA SER A 34 -2.20 -3.95 -11.61
C SER A 34 -1.25 -4.31 -10.47
N ALA A 35 -0.81 -3.34 -9.67
CA ALA A 35 -0.04 -3.59 -8.46
C ALA A 35 -0.84 -4.38 -7.41
N ILE A 36 -2.12 -4.04 -7.19
CA ILE A 36 -3.01 -4.78 -6.28
C ILE A 36 -3.22 -6.22 -6.77
N GLU A 37 -3.51 -6.42 -8.06
CA GLU A 37 -3.69 -7.74 -8.64
C GLU A 37 -2.42 -8.58 -8.59
N ALA A 38 -1.25 -7.98 -8.78
CA ALA A 38 0.03 -8.65 -8.63
C ALA A 38 0.26 -9.06 -7.17
N ALA A 39 -0.04 -8.18 -6.22
CA ALA A 39 0.04 -8.48 -4.79
C ALA A 39 -0.90 -9.64 -4.40
N LEU A 40 -2.16 -9.61 -4.85
CA LEU A 40 -3.14 -10.67 -4.62
C LEU A 40 -2.71 -12.00 -5.25
N ARG A 41 -2.09 -11.98 -6.43
CA ARG A 41 -1.54 -13.20 -7.06
C ARG A 41 -0.32 -13.75 -6.33
N SER A 42 0.49 -12.88 -5.75
CA SER A 42 1.65 -13.28 -4.93
C SER A 42 1.28 -13.71 -3.50
N PHE A 43 0.01 -13.59 -3.13
CA PHE A 43 -0.47 -13.92 -1.79
C PHE A 43 -0.34 -15.43 -1.52
N ASN A 44 0.58 -15.79 -0.64
CA ASN A 44 0.81 -17.17 -0.24
C ASN A 44 0.01 -17.49 1.03
N TYR A 45 -1.21 -18.03 0.84
CA TYR A 45 -2.09 -18.39 1.95
C TYR A 45 -1.46 -19.39 2.92
N THR A 46 -0.72 -20.38 2.41
CA THR A 46 -0.04 -21.39 3.25
C THR A 46 0.96 -20.74 4.20
N ARG A 47 1.80 -19.81 3.71
CA ARG A 47 2.76 -19.09 4.56
C ARG A 47 2.04 -18.26 5.64
N VAL A 48 0.89 -17.66 5.32
CA VAL A 48 0.09 -16.92 6.30
C VAL A 48 -0.44 -17.85 7.39
N LEU A 49 -0.94 -19.03 7.02
CA LEU A 49 -1.44 -20.02 7.98
C LEU A 49 -0.30 -20.53 8.88
N GLU A 50 0.84 -20.89 8.31
CA GLU A 50 2.02 -21.33 9.06
C GLU A 50 2.49 -20.27 10.06
N LEU A 51 2.53 -19.00 9.64
CA LEU A 51 2.90 -17.90 10.52
C LEU A 51 1.88 -17.69 11.64
N ALA A 52 0.59 -17.78 11.33
CA ALA A 52 -0.48 -17.67 12.32
C ALA A 52 -0.42 -18.80 13.36
N GLU A 53 -0.18 -20.04 12.93
CA GLU A 53 -0.01 -21.19 13.82
C GLU A 53 1.23 -21.02 14.70
N ARG A 54 2.38 -20.64 14.13
CA ARG A 54 3.60 -20.35 14.89
C ARG A 54 3.33 -19.26 15.93
N PHE A 55 2.68 -18.16 15.54
CA PHE A 55 2.37 -17.05 16.43
C PHE A 55 1.40 -17.44 17.56
N ALA A 56 0.41 -18.28 17.27
CA ALA A 56 -0.52 -18.82 18.27
C ALA A 56 0.16 -19.78 19.26
N SER A 57 1.17 -20.53 18.80
CA SER A 57 1.92 -21.49 19.62
C SER A 57 2.81 -20.84 20.69
N LEU A 58 3.03 -19.53 20.62
CA LEU A 58 3.90 -18.79 21.55
C LEU A 58 3.32 -18.61 22.96
N GLY A 59 2.05 -18.98 23.17
CA GLY A 59 1.36 -18.81 24.44
C GLY A 59 0.83 -17.39 24.65
N SER A 60 0.78 -16.94 25.91
CA SER A 60 0.31 -15.59 26.24
C SER A 60 1.27 -14.54 25.69
N ARG A 61 0.72 -13.62 24.90
CA ARG A 61 1.42 -12.50 24.26
C ARG A 61 1.08 -11.17 24.94
N ALA A 62 0.54 -11.23 26.17
CA ALA A 62 0.37 -10.04 26.99
C ALA A 62 1.73 -9.62 27.56
N PRO A 63 1.98 -8.31 27.78
CA PRO A 63 3.19 -7.84 28.43
C PRO A 63 3.45 -8.57 29.77
N GLY A 64 4.70 -8.94 30.02
CA GLY A 64 5.10 -9.70 31.21
C GLY A 64 5.03 -11.23 31.07
N TYR A 65 4.53 -11.76 29.95
CA TYR A 65 4.58 -13.19 29.63
C TYR A 65 5.68 -13.50 28.61
N PRO A 66 6.36 -14.68 28.68
CA PRO A 66 7.43 -15.02 27.76
C PRO A 66 7.01 -15.06 26.28
N GLY A 67 5.73 -15.31 26.00
CA GLY A 67 5.21 -15.29 24.63
C GLY A 67 5.19 -13.91 24.00
N TYR A 68 5.21 -12.83 24.79
CA TYR A 68 5.27 -11.45 24.29
C TYR A 68 6.60 -11.17 23.58
N GLU A 69 7.73 -11.45 24.23
CA GLU A 69 9.06 -11.23 23.65
C GLU A 69 9.27 -12.10 22.41
N ARG A 70 8.88 -13.38 22.47
CA ARG A 70 8.97 -14.30 21.31
C ARG A 70 8.10 -13.85 20.14
N ALA A 71 6.93 -13.28 20.42
CA ALA A 71 6.06 -12.74 19.37
C ALA A 71 6.68 -11.51 18.72
N LEU A 72 7.30 -10.63 19.52
CA LEU A 72 8.03 -9.48 19.01
C LEU A 72 9.21 -9.91 18.14
N GLU A 73 10.00 -10.88 18.60
CA GLU A 73 11.12 -11.44 17.83
C GLU A 73 10.65 -12.02 16.49
N LEU A 74 9.55 -12.78 16.48
CA LEU A 74 8.96 -13.35 15.27
C LEU A 74 8.49 -12.25 14.30
N ILE A 75 7.84 -11.20 14.78
CA ILE A 75 7.40 -10.08 13.93
C ILE A 75 8.63 -9.37 13.34
N VAL A 76 9.62 -9.05 14.18
CA VAL A 76 10.83 -8.35 13.74
C VAL A 76 11.61 -9.18 12.72
N SER A 77 11.69 -10.50 12.86
CA SER A 77 12.35 -11.36 11.88
C SER A 77 11.64 -11.34 10.54
N GLU A 78 10.31 -11.49 10.51
CA GLU A 78 9.54 -11.47 9.24
C GLU A 78 9.64 -10.10 8.56
N VAL A 79 9.54 -9.01 9.31
CA VAL A 79 9.67 -7.64 8.78
C VAL A 79 11.07 -7.41 8.19
N ARG A 80 12.12 -7.95 8.83
CA ARG A 80 13.49 -7.90 8.33
C ARG A 80 13.67 -8.71 7.05
N GLU A 81 13.13 -9.93 6.98
CA GLU A 81 13.15 -10.76 5.77
C GLU A 81 12.47 -10.08 4.60
N LEU A 82 11.40 -9.32 4.86
CA LEU A 82 10.69 -8.53 3.86
C LEU A 82 11.42 -7.22 3.48
N GLY A 83 12.56 -6.90 4.11
CA GLY A 83 13.32 -5.69 3.85
C GLY A 83 12.59 -4.41 4.28
N LEU A 84 11.61 -4.52 5.17
CA LEU A 84 10.80 -3.40 5.64
C LEU A 84 11.53 -2.63 6.74
N LYS A 85 11.34 -1.31 6.75
CA LYS A 85 11.86 -0.44 7.82
C LYS A 85 10.95 -0.54 9.04
N TYR A 86 11.53 -0.70 10.23
CA TYR A 86 10.79 -0.75 11.49
C TYR A 86 11.50 0.00 12.61
N THR A 87 10.73 0.37 13.62
CA THR A 87 11.21 0.93 14.89
C THR A 87 10.50 0.18 16.01
N VAL A 88 11.26 -0.37 16.94
CA VAL A 88 10.72 -0.98 18.17
C VAL A 88 10.72 0.11 19.24
N GLN A 89 9.57 0.32 19.88
CA GLN A 89 9.39 1.28 20.97
C GLN A 89 9.14 0.55 22.28
#